data_AF-A0A2N1S8C8-F1
#
_entry.id   AF-A0A2N1S8C8-F1
#
_cell.length_a   1.000
_cell.length_b   1.000
_cell.length_c   1.000
_cell.angle_alpha   90.00
_cell.angle_beta   90.00
_cell.angle_gamma   90.00
#
_symmetry.space_group_name_H-M   'P 1'
#
loop_
_entity.id
_entity.type
_entity.pdbx_description
1 polymer ?
#
loop_
_entity_poly.entity_id
_entity_poly.type
_entity_poly.pdbx_seq_one_letter_code
_entity_poly.pdbx_strand_id
1 'polypeptide(L)'
;MLDITIRAPENAGIASIAVLKDELLSAIEKAAKGSSIMLDLSGTTHADSSLAQVILAFEATAADKGLRATIKGDDDLSLRSLLSSDSVGRPDGKAKRKPAEAEGDRA
;
A
#
# COMPACT_ATOMS: atom_id res chain seq x y z
N MET A 1 -7.37 21.71 -18.84
CA MET A 1 -7.15 20.40 -18.20
C MET A 1 -5.95 20.58 -17.30
N LEU A 2 -6.12 20.36 -15.99
CA LEU A 2 -5.07 20.56 -15.01
C LEU A 2 -4.53 19.19 -14.62
N ASP A 3 -3.22 19.00 -14.79
CA ASP A 3 -2.50 17.82 -14.33
C ASP A 3 -1.78 18.19 -13.04
N ILE A 4 -2.29 17.71 -11.91
CA ILE A 4 -1.73 17.99 -10.58
C ILE A 4 -0.79 16.84 -10.22
N THR A 5 0.48 17.14 -9.92
CA THR A 5 1.45 16.13 -9.46
C THR A 5 1.77 16.37 -7.99
N ILE A 6 1.57 15.35 -7.17
CA ILE A 6 1.98 15.32 -5.76
C ILE A 6 3.10 14.32 -5.61
N ARG A 7 4.19 14.72 -4.94
CA ARG A 7 5.33 13.83 -4.68
C ARG A 7 5.15 13.19 -3.31
N ALA A 8 5.26 11.87 -3.26
CA ALA A 8 5.32 11.19 -1.98
C ALA A 8 6.64 11.51 -1.25
N PRO A 9 6.61 11.52 0.09
CA PRO A 9 7.82 11.71 0.89
C PRO A 9 8.79 10.54 0.70
N GLU A 10 10.08 10.82 0.94
CA GLU A 10 11.13 9.79 0.90
C GLU A 10 10.89 8.69 1.94
N ASN A 11 10.50 9.10 3.16
CA ASN A 11 10.13 8.22 4.27
C ASN A 11 8.64 8.36 4.57
N ALA A 12 7.85 7.33 4.25
CA ALA A 12 6.42 7.27 4.53
C ALA A 12 6.14 6.88 5.99
N GLY A 13 6.59 7.71 6.94
CA GLY A 13 6.18 7.60 8.34
C GLY A 13 4.79 8.19 8.59
N ILE A 14 4.18 7.86 9.73
CA ILE A 14 2.80 8.27 10.09
C ILE A 14 2.55 9.77 9.89
N ALA A 15 3.47 10.63 10.34
CA ALA A 15 3.33 12.09 10.21
C ALA A 15 3.38 12.56 8.75
N SER A 16 4.30 12.02 7.94
CA SER A 16 4.45 12.36 6.53
C SER A 16 3.26 11.86 5.69
N ILE A 17 2.68 10.72 6.07
CA ILE A 17 1.50 10.15 5.42
C ILE A 17 0.25 10.97 5.68
N ALA A 18 0.08 11.51 6.90
CA ALA A 18 -1.03 12.40 7.21
C ALA A 18 -1.00 13.66 6.33
N VAL A 19 0.18 14.27 6.19
CA VAL A 19 0.37 15.43 5.31
C VAL A 19 0.08 15.07 3.84
N LEU A 20 0.61 13.94 3.36
CA LEU A 20 0.36 13.46 2.00
C LEU A 20 -1.13 13.27 1.71
N LYS A 21 -1.87 12.68 2.67
CA LYS A 21 -3.31 12.49 2.56
C LYS A 21 -4.04 13.83 2.43
N ASP A 22 -3.70 14.81 3.28
CA ASP A 22 -4.33 16.13 3.26
C ASP A 22 -4.03 16.87 1.94
N GLU A 23 -2.81 16.74 1.41
CA GLU A 23 -2.45 17.28 0.10
C GLU A 23 -3.25 16.64 -1.04
N LEU A 24 -3.38 15.30 -1.04
CA LEU A 24 -4.17 14.56 -2.03
C LEU A 24 -5.64 14.97 -2.00
N LEU A 25 -6.22 15.08 -0.80
CA LEU A 25 -7.60 15.54 -0.63
C LEU A 25 -7.77 16.98 -1.11
N SER A 26 -6.86 17.88 -0.75
CA SER A 26 -6.91 19.27 -1.22
C SER A 26 -6.79 19.37 -2.74
N ALA A 27 -5.96 18.53 -3.36
CA ALA A 27 -5.85 18.47 -4.82
C ALA A 27 -7.14 17.95 -5.47
N ILE A 28 -7.77 16.93 -4.90
CA ILE A 28 -9.07 16.43 -5.37
C ILE A 28 -10.15 17.51 -5.27
N GLU A 29 -10.21 18.24 -4.15
CA GLU A 29 -11.21 19.30 -3.95
C GLU A 29 -11.04 20.48 -4.91
N LYS A 30 -9.78 20.81 -5.26
CA LYS A 30 -9.45 21.89 -6.20
C LYS A 30 -9.56 21.46 -7.67
N ALA A 31 -9.51 20.17 -7.95
CA ALA A 31 -9.52 19.65 -9.31
C ALA A 31 -10.90 19.75 -9.95
N ALA A 32 -10.96 20.26 -11.18
CA ALA A 32 -12.17 20.22 -11.99
C ALA A 32 -12.45 18.79 -12.48
N LYS A 33 -13.73 18.43 -12.67
CA LYS A 33 -14.13 17.12 -13.20
C LYS A 33 -13.38 16.78 -14.50
N GLY A 34 -12.87 15.54 -14.60
CA GLY A 34 -12.05 15.08 -15.72
C GLY A 34 -10.58 15.50 -15.68
N SER A 35 -10.13 16.20 -14.63
CA SER A 35 -8.70 16.46 -14.40
C SER A 35 -7.96 15.20 -13.97
N SER A 36 -6.63 15.22 -14.13
CA SER A 36 -5.75 14.13 -13.73
C SER A 36 -4.94 14.53 -12.51
N ILE A 37 -4.83 13.63 -11.54
CA ILE A 37 -3.96 13.78 -10.37
C ILE A 37 -2.98 12.62 -10.39
N MET A 38 -1.69 12.93 -10.41
CA MET A 38 -0.61 11.97 -10.37
C MET A 38 0.08 11.99 -9.01
N LEU A 39 0.15 10.82 -8.38
CA LEU A 39 1.01 10.58 -7.22
C LEU A 39 2.35 10.01 -7.71
N ASP A 40 3.43 10.74 -7.47
CA ASP A 40 4.79 10.34 -7.84
C ASP A 40 5.51 9.71 -6.64
N LEU A 41 5.74 8.39 -6.71
CA LEU A 41 6.45 7.58 -5.72
C LEU A 41 7.94 7.42 -6.04
N SER A 42 8.45 8.01 -7.13
CA SER A 42 9.83 7.78 -7.60
C SER A 42 10.90 8.22 -6.58
N GLY A 43 10.53 9.06 -5.61
CA GLY A 43 11.41 9.50 -4.52
C GLY A 43 11.23 8.73 -3.21
N THR A 44 10.28 7.80 -3.13
CA THR A 44 9.97 7.06 -1.91
C THR A 44 10.88 5.84 -1.79
N THR A 45 11.66 5.78 -0.72
CA THR A 45 12.59 4.67 -0.45
C THR A 45 12.01 3.66 0.54
N HIS A 46 11.14 4.12 1.44
CA HIS A 46 10.43 3.28 2.40
C HIS A 46 8.93 3.50 2.31
N ALA A 47 8.21 2.41 1.99
CA ALA A 47 6.76 2.36 1.91
C ALA A 47 6.23 1.32 2.89
N ASP A 48 5.12 1.63 3.57
CA ASP A 48 4.46 0.78 4.55
C ASP A 48 2.99 0.53 4.17
N SER A 49 2.28 -0.23 5.01
CA SER A 49 0.86 -0.51 4.82
C SER A 49 -0.01 0.76 4.91
N SER A 50 0.44 1.77 5.66
CA SER A 50 -0.24 3.07 5.79
C SER A 50 -0.22 3.83 4.47
N LEU A 51 0.91 3.82 3.75
CA LEU A 51 1.03 4.44 2.43
C LEU A 51 0.10 3.74 1.43
N ALA A 52 0.07 2.40 1.44
CA ALA A 52 -0.83 1.63 0.59
C ALA A 52 -2.31 1.98 0.85
N GLN A 53 -2.70 2.15 2.11
CA GLN A 53 -4.06 2.58 2.46
C GLN A 53 -4.40 3.99 1.94
N VAL A 54 -3.45 4.93 1.99
CA VAL A 54 -3.64 6.27 1.43
C VAL A 54 -3.79 6.23 -0.08
N ILE A 55 -2.98 5.42 -0.77
CA ILE A 55 -3.07 5.25 -2.23
C ILE A 55 -4.46 4.71 -2.63
N LEU A 56 -4.93 3.64 -1.97
CA LEU A 56 -6.25 3.08 -2.23
C LEU A 56 -7.38 4.08 -1.96
N ALA A 57 -7.29 4.84 -0.86
CA ALA A 57 -8.27 5.86 -0.55
C ALA A 57 -8.26 7.00 -1.58
N PHE A 58 -7.07 7.40 -2.07
CA PHE A 58 -6.92 8.39 -3.11
C PHE A 58 -7.58 7.95 -4.42
N GLU A 59 -7.30 6.74 -4.91
CA GLU A 59 -7.90 6.22 -6.15
C GLU A 59 -9.43 6.16 -6.05
N ALA A 60 -9.95 5.63 -4.94
CA ALA A 60 -11.40 5.55 -4.71
C ALA A 60 -12.05 6.94 -4.68
N THR A 61 -11.43 7.90 -3.99
CA THR A 61 -11.97 9.27 -3.88
C THR A 61 -11.90 10.02 -5.21
N ALA A 62 -10.82 9.86 -5.97
CA ALA A 62 -10.69 10.44 -7.29
C ALA A 62 -11.74 9.88 -8.26
N ALA A 63 -11.98 8.56 -8.22
CA ALA A 63 -13.00 7.91 -9.04
C ALA A 63 -14.41 8.41 -8.73
N ASP A 64 -14.77 8.54 -7.45
CA ASP A 64 -16.07 9.07 -7.01
C ASP A 64 -16.31 10.51 -7.51
N LYS A 65 -15.25 11.31 -7.57
CA LYS A 65 -15.27 12.69 -8.12
C LYS A 65 -15.19 12.76 -9.65
N GLY A 66 -15.05 11.63 -10.34
CA GLY A 66 -14.87 11.59 -11.80
C GLY A 66 -13.56 12.21 -12.27
N LEU A 67 -12.50 12.07 -11.47
CA LEU A 67 -11.12 12.44 -11.77
C LEU A 67 -10.34 11.21 -12.22
N ARG A 68 -9.20 11.43 -12.88
CA ARG A 68 -8.24 10.36 -13.17
C ARG A 68 -7.14 10.36 -12.11
N ALA A 69 -6.98 9.25 -11.41
CA ALA A 69 -5.83 9.01 -10.54
C ALA A 69 -4.75 8.25 -11.34
N THR A 70 -3.50 8.67 -11.23
CA THR A 70 -2.34 7.97 -11.80
C THR A 70 -1.27 7.82 -10.73
N ILE A 71 -0.65 6.65 -10.64
CA ILE A 71 0.47 6.40 -9.73
C ILE A 71 1.70 6.18 -10.59
N LYS A 72 2.76 6.93 -10.32
CA LYS A 72 4.04 6.82 -11.02
C LYS A 72 5.07 6.23 -10.06
N GLY A 73 5.80 5.20 -10.52
CA GLY A 73 6.76 4.46 -9.68
C GLY A 73 6.15 3.26 -8.94
N ASP A 74 4.94 2.83 -9.31
CA ASP A 74 4.27 1.64 -8.74
C ASP A 74 4.97 0.32 -9.08
N ASP A 75 5.66 0.26 -10.23
CA ASP A 75 6.29 -0.97 -10.73
C ASP A 75 7.34 -1.56 -9.77
N ASP A 76 8.06 -0.72 -9.01
CA ASP A 76 9.05 -1.15 -8.00
C ASP A 76 8.42 -1.44 -6.63
N LEU A 77 7.23 -0.90 -6.36
CA LEU A 77 6.54 -0.98 -5.07
C LEU A 77 5.14 -1.55 -5.28
N SER A 78 5.05 -2.81 -5.70
CA SER A 78 3.76 -3.49 -5.85
C SER A 78 2.91 -3.27 -4.59
N LEU A 79 1.78 -2.55 -4.70
CA LEU A 79 0.88 -2.25 -3.57
C LEU A 79 0.50 -3.50 -2.77
N ARG A 80 0.44 -4.66 -3.44
CA ARG A 80 0.26 -5.98 -2.83
C ARG A 80 1.36 -6.37 -1.85
N SER A 81 2.62 -6.06 -2.16
CA SER A 81 3.76 -6.30 -1.28
C SER A 81 3.70 -5.42 -0.04
N LEU A 82 3.27 -4.16 -0.18
CA LEU A 82 3.08 -3.23 0.94
C LEU A 82 1.94 -3.64 1.89
N LEU A 83 0.86 -4.18 1.32
CA LEU A 83 -0.26 -4.75 2.09
C LEU A 83 0.07 -6.13 2.69
N SER A 84 1.09 -6.82 2.18
CA SER A 84 1.48 -8.17 2.62
C SER A 84 2.51 -8.18 3.75
N SER A 85 3.06 -7.04 4.15
CA SER A 85 4.01 -6.95 5.28
C SER A 85 3.40 -7.28 6.65
N ASP A 86 2.08 -7.52 6.72
CA ASP A 86 1.41 -8.12 7.88
C ASP A 86 1.32 -9.67 7.80
N SER A 87 1.97 -10.28 6.81
CA SER A 87 2.28 -11.71 6.90
C SER A 87 3.41 -11.86 7.91
N VAL A 88 3.02 -11.89 9.20
CA VAL A 88 3.70 -12.67 10.24
C VAL A 88 4.41 -13.81 9.56
N GLY A 89 5.73 -13.85 9.69
CA GLY A 89 6.49 -15.04 9.37
C GLY A 89 5.80 -16.22 10.06
N ARG A 90 4.98 -16.95 9.31
CA ARG A 90 4.73 -18.34 9.63
C ARG A 90 6.05 -18.98 9.25
N PRO A 91 6.91 -19.38 10.20
CA PRO A 91 7.91 -20.37 9.86
C PRO A 91 7.12 -21.50 9.23
N ASP A 92 7.51 -21.82 8.00
CA ASP A 92 7.04 -22.97 7.24
C ASP A 92 6.88 -24.11 8.23
N GLY A 93 5.62 -24.47 8.50
CA GLY A 93 5.24 -25.46 9.48
C GLY A 93 5.61 -26.85 9.00
N LYS A 94 6.90 -27.11 8.77
CA LYS A 94 7.45 -28.45 8.75
C LYS A 94 7.62 -28.90 10.19
N ALA A 95 6.49 -29.04 10.89
CA ALA A 95 6.42 -29.92 12.03
C ALA A 95 6.80 -31.31 11.52
N LYS A 96 8.08 -31.68 11.69
CA LYS A 96 8.52 -33.07 11.62
C LYS A 96 7.66 -33.84 12.62
N ARG A 97 6.59 -34.46 12.13
CA ARG A 97 5.84 -35.47 12.88
C ARG A 97 6.81 -36.60 13.15
N LYS A 98 7.37 -36.61 14.35
CA LYS A 98 8.01 -37.79 14.93
C LYS A 98 6.88 -38.83 15.07
N PRO A 99 6.96 -40.02 14.45
CA PRO A 99 6.00 -41.05 14.79
C PRO A 99 6.25 -41.45 16.24
N ALA A 100 5.21 -41.34 17.06
CA ALA A 100 5.20 -41.96 18.38
C ALA A 100 5.16 -43.48 18.16
N GLU A 101 6.17 -44.18 18.67
CA GLU A 101 6.13 -45.64 18.81
C GLU A 101 4.92 -46.00 19.68
N ALA A 102 3.95 -46.66 19.07
CA ALA A 102 2.85 -47.30 19.77
C ALA A 102 3.42 -48.59 20.40
N GLU A 103 3.84 -48.50 21.66
CA GLU A 103 4.12 -49.69 22.46
C GLU A 103 2.79 -50.23 22.99
N GLY A 104 2.31 -51.27 22.32
CA GLY A 104 1.15 -52.05 22.69
C GLY A 104 1.41 -53.52 22.42
N ASP A 105 1.89 -54.20 23.47
CA ASP A 105 1.54 -55.56 23.90
C ASP A 105 1.63 -56.71 22.88
N ARG A 106 2.65 -57.57 23.04
CA ARG A 106 2.56 -59.03 22.82
C ARG A 106 3.66 -59.77 23.61
N ALA A 107 3.28 -60.39 24.73
CA ALA A 107 3.57 -61.79 25.10
C ALA A 107 3.09 -62.08 26.53
#